data_AF-A0A2H3DKD5-F1
#
_entry.id   AF-A0A2H3DKD5-F1
#
_cell.length_a   1.000
_cell.length_b   1.000
_cell.length_c   1.000
_cell.angle_alpha   90.00
_cell.angle_beta   90.00
_cell.angle_gamma   90.00
#
_symmetry.space_group_name_H-M   'P 1'
#
loop_
_entity.id
_entity.type
_entity.pdbx_description
1 polymer ?
#
loop_
_entity_poly.entity_id
_entity_poly.type
_entity_poly.pdbx_seq_one_letter_code
_entity_poly.pdbx_strand_id
1 'polypeptide(L)'
;MKVDTFTIDTHSSGKPLKCAAKRYRPHGASSEGRPAPGHILIFTHGTGFHKEHWEVPILRLFAHSKSGGTRVSEAWSIDWQTHGDSAALNEAVIEAPDFEFSEFDYAEACANLYRTFLLENIEKGLNKVVLLGHSAGAASASLATMFCDHPLFEAFIFVEPTIWPAEMAGVDAPVYKYVKRGILTRRDHWPTKAEAKRYFEGRAPWSYWDSRIREIYVEYGLKADLVRGGWTLKCAPKHELAPFANDQKAVDVLPELNKTIKVVPIHLIYGGRNDMFSRKKQDSLLGGGRRFASVTRIPDAGHLVVQEAPDEVADVLFGILRKLDRETGHFEVQAKL
;
A
#
# COMPACT_ATOMS: atom_id res chain seq x y z
N MET A 1 -10.38 -16.19 4.02
CA MET A 1 -10.25 -15.93 2.56
C MET A 1 -9.23 -16.91 2.03
N LYS A 2 -9.25 -17.25 0.73
CA LYS A 2 -8.15 -18.00 0.12
C LYS A 2 -6.96 -17.05 -0.08
N VAL A 3 -5.75 -17.52 0.22
CA VAL A 3 -4.52 -16.72 0.12
C VAL A 3 -3.49 -17.52 -0.66
N ASP A 4 -2.93 -16.89 -1.70
CA ASP A 4 -1.88 -17.45 -2.54
C ASP A 4 -0.70 -16.46 -2.53
N THR A 5 0.55 -16.96 -2.52
CA THR A 5 1.76 -16.12 -2.49
C THR A 5 2.46 -16.13 -3.84
N PHE A 6 2.98 -14.97 -4.25
CA PHE A 6 3.65 -14.75 -5.52
C PHE A 6 4.91 -13.91 -5.33
N THR A 7 5.74 -13.91 -6.36
CA THR A 7 6.90 -13.03 -6.49
C THR A 7 6.82 -12.31 -7.82
N ILE A 8 7.12 -11.02 -7.81
CA ILE A 8 7.18 -10.16 -8.99
C ILE A 8 8.61 -9.64 -9.12
N ASP A 9 9.22 -9.80 -10.29
CA ASP A 9 10.57 -9.29 -10.54
C ASP A 9 10.52 -7.80 -10.91
N THR A 10 11.53 -7.05 -10.46
CA THR A 10 11.73 -5.61 -10.74
C THR A 10 13.21 -5.32 -10.97
N HIS A 11 13.52 -4.28 -11.72
CA HIS A 11 14.89 -3.93 -12.12
C HIS A 11 15.13 -2.44 -12.35
N SER A 12 14.17 -1.56 -12.02
CA SER A 12 14.26 -0.12 -12.30
C SER A 12 15.44 0.59 -11.61
N SER A 13 15.93 0.08 -10.47
CA SER A 13 17.17 0.55 -9.82
C SER A 13 18.46 0.05 -10.47
N GLY A 14 18.38 -0.69 -11.58
CA GLY A 14 19.53 -1.30 -12.26
C GLY A 14 20.04 -2.58 -11.57
N LYS A 15 19.40 -3.03 -10.49
CA LYS A 15 19.66 -4.30 -9.81
C LYS A 15 18.40 -5.17 -9.88
N PRO A 16 18.49 -6.47 -10.18
CA PRO A 16 17.33 -7.35 -10.14
C PRO A 16 16.88 -7.55 -8.69
N LEU A 17 15.63 -7.20 -8.42
CA LEU A 17 14.99 -7.28 -7.10
C LEU A 17 13.65 -8.01 -7.23
N LYS A 18 13.17 -8.50 -6.09
CA LYS A 18 11.93 -9.27 -5.96
C LYS A 18 10.94 -8.56 -5.06
N CYS A 19 9.69 -8.50 -5.50
CA CYS A 19 8.56 -8.03 -4.73
C CYS A 19 7.69 -9.24 -4.34
N ALA A 20 7.59 -9.50 -3.04
CA ALA A 20 6.69 -10.50 -2.48
C ALA A 20 5.25 -9.99 -2.52
N ALA A 21 4.33 -10.83 -2.97
CA ALA A 21 2.93 -10.50 -3.13
C ALA A 21 2.03 -11.58 -2.53
N LYS A 22 0.87 -11.16 -2.03
CA LYS A 22 -0.23 -12.06 -1.68
C LYS A 22 -1.45 -11.72 -2.50
N ARG A 23 -2.10 -12.75 -3.03
CA ARG A 23 -3.41 -12.70 -3.69
C ARG A 23 -4.45 -13.24 -2.72
N TYR A 24 -5.55 -12.51 -2.57
CA TYR A 24 -6.67 -12.86 -1.71
C TYR A 24 -7.94 -13.03 -2.53
N ARG A 25 -8.71 -14.07 -2.22
CA ARG A 25 -9.99 -14.35 -2.87
C ARG A 25 -11.08 -14.71 -1.84
N PRO A 26 -12.35 -14.35 -2.07
CA PRO A 26 -13.46 -14.77 -1.21
C PRO A 26 -13.52 -16.30 -1.04
N HIS A 27 -14.01 -16.77 0.11
CA HIS A 27 -14.29 -18.19 0.29
C HIS A 27 -15.33 -18.67 -0.75
N GLY A 28 -15.12 -19.84 -1.34
CA GLY A 28 -15.96 -20.38 -2.41
C GLY A 28 -15.56 -19.96 -3.83
N ALA A 29 -14.58 -19.05 -4.00
CA ALA A 29 -14.00 -18.79 -5.32
C ALA A 29 -13.35 -20.07 -5.89
N SER A 30 -13.52 -20.33 -7.20
CA SER A 30 -13.00 -21.55 -7.83
C SER A 30 -11.49 -21.69 -7.64
N SER A 31 -11.00 -22.93 -7.51
CA SER A 31 -9.56 -23.22 -7.48
C SER A 31 -8.89 -22.97 -8.85
N GLU A 32 -9.66 -23.03 -9.94
CA GLU A 32 -9.17 -23.05 -11.33
C GLU A 32 -8.99 -21.67 -12.00
N GLY A 33 -8.65 -20.66 -11.21
CA GLY A 33 -7.69 -19.67 -11.71
C GLY A 33 -8.18 -18.44 -12.46
N ARG A 34 -9.47 -18.08 -12.48
CA ARG A 34 -9.89 -16.73 -12.91
C ARG A 34 -10.85 -16.07 -11.90
N PRO A 35 -10.65 -14.79 -11.56
CA PRO A 35 -11.60 -14.06 -10.73
C PRO A 35 -12.94 -13.92 -11.47
N ALA A 36 -14.04 -13.96 -10.72
CA ALA A 36 -15.35 -13.59 -11.27
C ALA A 36 -15.33 -12.13 -11.76
N PRO A 37 -16.23 -11.72 -12.67
CA PRO A 37 -16.29 -10.33 -13.10
C PRO A 37 -16.52 -9.38 -11.92
N GLY A 38 -15.75 -8.30 -11.83
CA GLY A 38 -15.75 -7.40 -10.68
C GLY A 38 -14.46 -6.62 -10.52
N HIS A 39 -14.32 -5.92 -9.39
CA HIS A 39 -13.11 -5.18 -9.03
C HIS A 39 -11.99 -6.11 -8.58
N ILE A 40 -10.79 -5.83 -9.08
CA ILE A 40 -9.52 -6.36 -8.58
C ILE A 40 -8.77 -5.19 -7.94
N LEU A 41 -8.37 -5.35 -6.69
CA LEU A 41 -7.71 -4.30 -5.93
C LEU A 41 -6.23 -4.62 -5.75
N ILE A 42 -5.32 -3.67 -5.97
CA ILE A 42 -3.90 -3.83 -5.65
C ILE A 42 -3.54 -2.83 -4.55
N PHE A 43 -2.94 -3.31 -3.48
CA PHE A 43 -2.62 -2.53 -2.28
C PHE A 43 -1.11 -2.42 -2.07
N THR A 44 -0.61 -1.19 -1.96
CA THR A 44 0.75 -0.88 -1.52
C THR A 44 0.75 -0.31 -0.09
N HIS A 45 1.71 -0.75 0.73
CA HIS A 45 1.85 -0.31 2.12
C HIS A 45 2.79 0.91 2.22
N GLY A 46 2.72 1.64 3.34
CA GLY A 46 3.66 2.72 3.65
C GLY A 46 5.00 2.21 4.20
N THR A 47 5.98 3.10 4.32
CA THR A 47 7.29 2.81 4.91
C THR A 47 7.18 2.21 6.32
N GLY A 48 7.97 1.18 6.61
CA GLY A 48 7.99 0.49 7.91
C GLY A 48 6.87 -0.54 8.11
N PHE A 49 5.97 -0.70 7.14
CA PHE A 49 4.90 -1.69 7.15
C PHE A 49 5.18 -2.85 6.18
N HIS A 50 4.20 -3.74 6.04
CA HIS A 50 4.23 -4.87 5.12
C HIS A 50 2.82 -5.17 4.60
N LYS A 51 2.74 -5.94 3.51
CA LYS A 51 1.56 -6.21 2.69
C LYS A 51 0.35 -6.71 3.49
N GLU A 52 0.57 -7.48 4.57
CA GLU A 52 -0.50 -8.04 5.40
C GLU A 52 -1.27 -7.01 6.21
N HIS A 53 -0.80 -5.77 6.36
CA HIS A 53 -1.58 -4.71 7.01
C HIS A 53 -2.92 -4.44 6.31
N TRP A 54 -3.05 -4.85 5.05
CA TRP A 54 -4.29 -4.75 4.30
C TRP A 54 -5.25 -5.93 4.52
N GLU A 55 -4.86 -7.00 5.23
CA GLU A 55 -5.71 -8.19 5.40
C GLU A 55 -7.02 -7.87 6.13
N VAL A 56 -7.01 -6.98 7.13
CA VAL A 56 -8.23 -6.57 7.84
C VAL A 56 -9.17 -5.77 6.91
N PRO A 57 -8.72 -4.70 6.23
CA PRO A 57 -9.54 -4.03 5.21
C PRO A 57 -10.06 -4.97 4.12
N ILE A 58 -9.22 -5.88 3.60
CA ILE A 58 -9.58 -6.83 2.53
C ILE A 58 -10.69 -7.78 2.98
N LEU A 59 -10.61 -8.32 4.21
CA LEU A 59 -11.65 -9.19 4.76
C LEU A 59 -13.00 -8.47 4.84
N ARG A 60 -13.01 -7.20 5.25
CA ARG A 60 -14.22 -6.39 5.32
C ARG A 60 -14.78 -6.05 3.93
N LEU A 61 -13.93 -5.73 2.96
CA LEU A 61 -14.32 -5.52 1.57
C LEU A 61 -15.00 -6.76 0.96
N PHE A 62 -14.48 -7.95 1.23
CA PHE A 62 -15.12 -9.20 0.81
C PHE A 62 -16.45 -9.46 1.52
N ALA A 63 -16.58 -9.05 2.79
CA ALA A 63 -17.87 -9.14 3.49
C ALA A 63 -18.92 -8.24 2.84
N HIS A 64 -18.57 -6.98 2.53
CA HIS A 64 -19.46 -6.04 1.85
C HIS A 64 -19.89 -6.52 0.46
N SER A 65 -18.95 -7.12 -0.28
CA SER A 65 -19.20 -7.67 -1.63
C SER A 65 -20.24 -8.78 -1.68
N LYS A 66 -20.58 -9.42 -0.55
CA LYS A 66 -21.64 -10.44 -0.50
C LYS A 66 -23.05 -9.85 -0.54
N SER A 67 -23.20 -8.57 -0.20
CA SER A 67 -24.50 -7.94 0.11
C SER A 67 -24.89 -6.80 -0.83
N GLY A 68 -24.24 -6.68 -2.00
CA GLY A 68 -24.51 -5.59 -2.94
C GLY A 68 -24.23 -5.95 -4.39
N GLY A 69 -24.61 -5.04 -5.31
CA GLY A 69 -24.31 -5.17 -6.74
C GLY A 69 -22.83 -4.93 -7.10
N THR A 70 -22.04 -4.36 -6.17
CA THR A 70 -20.60 -4.15 -6.32
C THR A 70 -19.83 -5.35 -5.79
N ARG A 71 -18.97 -5.93 -6.63
CA ARG A 71 -18.18 -7.11 -6.30
C ARG A 71 -16.70 -6.80 -6.26
N VAL A 72 -16.04 -7.13 -5.15
CA VAL A 72 -14.58 -7.30 -5.09
C VAL A 72 -14.27 -8.77 -5.33
N SER A 73 -13.77 -9.07 -6.51
CA SER A 73 -13.49 -10.44 -6.94
C SER A 73 -12.17 -10.95 -6.38
N GLU A 74 -11.22 -10.04 -6.23
CA GLU A 74 -9.84 -10.35 -5.88
C GLU A 74 -9.14 -9.12 -5.28
N ALA A 75 -8.18 -9.38 -4.40
CA ALA A 75 -7.30 -8.34 -3.88
C ALA A 75 -5.84 -8.84 -3.92
N TRP A 76 -4.91 -7.93 -4.11
CA TRP A 76 -3.47 -8.17 -4.06
C TRP A 76 -2.83 -7.19 -3.10
N SER A 77 -1.93 -7.65 -2.25
CA SER A 77 -1.08 -6.75 -1.45
C SER A 77 0.38 -7.08 -1.70
N ILE A 78 1.22 -6.06 -1.86
CA ILE A 78 2.63 -6.24 -2.22
C ILE A 78 3.59 -5.57 -1.26
N ASP A 79 4.74 -6.22 -1.02
CA ASP A 79 5.82 -5.70 -0.18
C ASP A 79 6.82 -4.89 -1.02
N TRP A 80 7.18 -3.70 -0.55
CA TRP A 80 8.33 -2.97 -1.10
C TRP A 80 9.59 -3.83 -1.00
N GLN A 81 10.47 -3.79 -2.00
CA GLN A 81 11.69 -4.59 -2.13
C GLN A 81 12.56 -4.68 -0.87
N THR A 82 12.58 -3.65 -0.02
CA THR A 82 13.35 -3.58 1.23
C THR A 82 12.52 -3.85 2.51
N HIS A 83 11.26 -4.25 2.36
CA HIS A 83 10.30 -4.43 3.44
C HIS A 83 9.68 -5.83 3.43
N GLY A 84 9.05 -6.21 4.54
CA GLY A 84 8.30 -7.46 4.66
C GLY A 84 9.07 -8.70 4.19
N ASP A 85 8.41 -9.55 3.41
CA ASP A 85 9.05 -10.76 2.86
C ASP A 85 9.98 -10.43 1.68
N SER A 86 9.76 -9.33 0.96
CA SER A 86 10.66 -8.88 -0.11
C SER A 86 12.08 -8.62 0.43
N ALA A 87 12.20 -8.06 1.63
CA ALA A 87 13.50 -7.82 2.26
C ALA A 87 14.31 -9.12 2.41
N ALA A 88 13.65 -10.22 2.77
CA ALA A 88 14.30 -11.52 2.88
C ALA A 88 14.67 -12.09 1.49
N LEU A 89 13.81 -11.90 0.48
CA LEU A 89 14.09 -12.33 -0.89
C LEU A 89 15.29 -11.58 -1.51
N ASN A 90 15.54 -10.35 -1.06
CA ASN A 90 16.57 -9.47 -1.62
C ASN A 90 17.77 -9.26 -0.69
N GLU A 91 17.89 -10.01 0.42
CA GLU A 91 18.86 -9.75 1.49
C GLU A 91 20.28 -9.55 0.94
N ALA A 92 20.73 -10.42 0.04
CA ALA A 92 22.06 -10.31 -0.58
C ALA A 92 22.29 -9.00 -1.35
N VAL A 93 21.24 -8.44 -1.97
CA VAL A 93 21.32 -7.20 -2.77
C VAL A 93 21.18 -5.98 -1.88
N ILE A 94 20.18 -5.94 -0.99
CA ILE A 94 19.87 -4.76 -0.18
C ILE A 94 20.86 -4.54 0.98
N GLU A 95 21.61 -5.57 1.35
CA GLU A 95 22.69 -5.49 2.35
C GLU A 95 24.03 -5.06 1.74
N ALA A 96 24.13 -4.98 0.40
CA ALA A 96 25.36 -4.58 -0.27
C ALA A 96 25.70 -3.10 -0.01
N PRO A 97 26.99 -2.73 0.18
CA PRO A 97 27.38 -1.34 0.46
C PRO A 97 27.03 -0.34 -0.64
N ASP A 98 26.89 -0.80 -1.89
CA ASP A 98 26.56 -0.01 -3.07
C ASP A 98 25.06 0.00 -3.40
N PHE A 99 24.22 -0.60 -2.55
CA PHE A 99 22.78 -0.61 -2.77
C PHE A 99 22.20 0.80 -2.61
N GLU A 100 21.59 1.30 -3.67
CA GLU A 100 20.80 2.53 -3.63
C GLU A 100 19.31 2.20 -3.63
N PHE A 101 18.62 2.69 -2.62
CA PHE A 101 17.18 2.58 -2.52
C PHE A 101 16.49 3.40 -3.63
N SER A 102 15.42 2.83 -4.21
CA SER A 102 14.62 3.49 -5.24
C SER A 102 13.12 3.26 -5.01
N GLU A 103 12.34 4.34 -5.09
CA GLU A 103 10.86 4.28 -5.08
C GLU A 103 10.30 3.71 -6.39
N PHE A 104 11.08 3.78 -7.47
CA PHE A 104 10.69 3.27 -8.78
C PHE A 104 10.57 1.75 -8.79
N ASP A 105 11.32 1.01 -7.95
CA ASP A 105 11.19 -0.45 -7.91
C ASP A 105 9.81 -0.86 -7.39
N TYR A 106 9.24 -0.07 -6.47
CA TYR A 106 7.90 -0.37 -5.95
C TYR A 106 6.79 0.03 -6.93
N ALA A 107 7.00 1.12 -7.66
CA ALA A 107 6.14 1.55 -8.76
C ALA A 107 6.14 0.52 -9.92
N GLU A 108 7.31 0.03 -10.30
CA GLU A 108 7.49 -1.01 -11.32
C GLU A 108 6.81 -2.31 -10.89
N ALA A 109 6.91 -2.71 -9.61
CA ALA A 109 6.22 -3.89 -9.09
C ALA A 109 4.70 -3.82 -9.31
N CYS A 110 4.09 -2.65 -9.15
CA CYS A 110 2.65 -2.45 -9.41
C CYS A 110 2.31 -2.71 -10.89
N ALA A 111 3.08 -2.14 -11.81
CA ALA A 111 2.90 -2.32 -13.24
C ALA A 111 3.19 -3.76 -13.68
N ASN A 112 4.24 -4.39 -13.14
CA ASN A 112 4.62 -5.76 -13.45
C ASN A 112 3.60 -6.77 -12.90
N LEU A 113 2.98 -6.52 -11.74
CA LEU A 113 1.85 -7.32 -11.24
C LEU A 113 0.68 -7.25 -12.21
N TYR A 114 0.28 -6.04 -12.59
CA TYR A 114 -0.81 -5.81 -13.54
C TYR A 114 -0.56 -6.54 -14.86
N ARG A 115 0.61 -6.34 -15.46
CA ARG A 115 1.01 -6.95 -16.73
C ARG A 115 1.05 -8.47 -16.66
N THR A 116 1.67 -9.02 -15.62
CA THR A 116 1.93 -10.47 -15.53
C THR A 116 0.70 -11.27 -15.15
N PHE A 117 -0.13 -10.76 -14.25
CA PHE A 117 -1.21 -11.55 -13.64
C PHE A 117 -2.62 -11.11 -14.01
N LEU A 118 -2.81 -9.86 -14.45
CA LEU A 118 -4.15 -9.27 -14.59
C LEU A 118 -4.51 -8.92 -16.03
N LEU A 119 -3.54 -8.54 -16.87
CA LEU A 119 -3.76 -7.97 -18.21
C LEU A 119 -4.74 -8.78 -19.07
N GLU A 120 -4.59 -10.12 -19.11
CA GLU A 120 -5.49 -10.99 -19.89
C GLU A 120 -6.96 -10.85 -19.46
N ASN A 121 -7.24 -10.73 -18.16
CA ASN A 121 -8.61 -10.56 -17.66
C ASN A 121 -9.17 -9.18 -18.01
N ILE A 122 -8.30 -8.16 -18.06
CA ILE A 122 -8.69 -6.78 -18.38
C ILE A 122 -8.96 -6.63 -19.88
N GLU A 123 -8.11 -7.18 -20.76
CA GLU A 123 -8.33 -7.16 -22.21
C GLU A 123 -9.61 -7.88 -22.62
N LYS A 124 -10.02 -8.89 -21.85
CA LYS A 124 -11.30 -9.59 -22.03
C LYS A 124 -12.50 -8.85 -21.43
N GLY A 125 -12.29 -7.68 -20.80
CA GLY A 125 -13.33 -6.88 -20.16
C GLY A 125 -13.98 -7.55 -18.95
N LEU A 126 -13.31 -8.54 -18.33
CA LEU A 126 -13.88 -9.28 -17.21
C LEU A 126 -13.80 -8.49 -15.91
N ASN A 127 -12.72 -7.74 -15.72
CA ASN A 127 -12.41 -7.10 -14.45
C ASN A 127 -11.98 -5.66 -14.63
N LYS A 128 -12.06 -4.91 -13.53
CA LYS A 128 -11.55 -3.54 -13.41
C LYS A 128 -10.50 -3.51 -12.31
N VAL A 129 -9.32 -2.96 -12.59
CA VAL A 129 -8.25 -2.89 -11.59
C VAL A 129 -8.20 -1.51 -10.97
N VAL A 130 -8.24 -1.45 -9.64
CA VAL A 130 -8.02 -0.24 -8.87
C VAL A 130 -6.69 -0.38 -8.13
N LEU A 131 -5.80 0.61 -8.28
CA LEU A 131 -4.53 0.65 -7.55
C LEU A 131 -4.67 1.55 -6.32
N LEU A 132 -4.26 1.02 -5.18
CA LEU A 132 -4.36 1.67 -3.88
C LEU A 132 -2.99 1.74 -3.22
N GLY A 133 -2.78 2.80 -2.45
CA GLY A 133 -1.57 2.92 -1.65
C GLY A 133 -1.77 3.74 -0.39
N HIS A 134 -1.02 3.39 0.65
CA HIS A 134 -0.92 4.17 1.89
C HIS A 134 0.42 4.87 2.01
N SER A 135 0.42 6.15 2.40
CA SER A 135 1.65 6.90 2.69
C SER A 135 2.65 6.85 1.51
N ALA A 136 3.88 6.39 1.73
CA ALA A 136 4.87 6.19 0.67
C ALA A 136 4.40 5.21 -0.42
N GLY A 137 3.60 4.20 -0.08
CA GLY A 137 2.98 3.30 -1.06
C GLY A 137 2.05 4.04 -2.02
N ALA A 138 1.37 5.11 -1.58
CA ALA A 138 0.56 5.95 -2.46
C ALA A 138 1.43 6.76 -3.43
N ALA A 139 2.58 7.25 -2.97
CA ALA A 139 3.57 7.93 -3.79
C ALA A 139 4.09 6.99 -4.89
N SER A 140 4.54 5.78 -4.54
CA SER A 140 4.98 4.77 -5.50
C SER A 140 3.86 4.31 -6.43
N ALA A 141 2.63 4.11 -5.93
CA ALA A 141 1.48 3.76 -6.75
C ALA A 141 1.16 4.85 -7.80
N SER A 142 1.34 6.13 -7.46
CA SER A 142 1.19 7.23 -8.41
C SER A 142 2.24 7.23 -9.52
N LEU A 143 3.42 6.64 -9.28
CA LEU A 143 4.48 6.51 -10.27
C LEU A 143 4.33 5.27 -11.16
N ALA A 144 3.43 4.34 -10.83
CA ALA A 144 3.27 3.08 -11.57
C ALA A 144 2.94 3.30 -13.05
N THR A 145 2.26 4.41 -13.38
CA THR A 145 1.92 4.78 -14.77
C THR A 145 3.13 5.02 -15.65
N MET A 146 4.30 5.33 -15.08
CA MET A 146 5.56 5.45 -15.83
C MET A 146 6.05 4.12 -16.40
N PHE A 147 5.53 3.00 -15.90
CA PHE A 147 5.90 1.64 -16.29
C PHE A 147 4.77 0.89 -17.01
N CYS A 148 3.69 1.60 -17.37
CA CYS A 148 2.53 1.01 -18.03
C CYS A 148 2.46 1.40 -19.51
N ASP A 149 2.60 0.41 -20.39
CA ASP A 149 2.35 0.54 -21.84
C ASP A 149 0.96 0.00 -22.25
N HIS A 150 0.09 -0.26 -21.28
CA HIS A 150 -1.20 -0.96 -21.41
C HIS A 150 -2.36 -0.13 -20.86
N PRO A 151 -3.63 -0.56 -20.97
CA PRO A 151 -4.75 0.16 -20.37
C PRO A 151 -4.48 0.47 -18.90
N LEU A 152 -4.66 1.74 -18.52
CA LEU A 152 -4.42 2.21 -17.16
C LEU A 152 -5.43 1.60 -16.19
N PHE A 153 -5.10 1.67 -14.89
CA PHE A 153 -6.02 1.35 -13.81
C PHE A 153 -7.33 2.13 -13.95
N GLU A 154 -8.45 1.51 -13.58
CA GLU A 154 -9.79 2.11 -13.59
C GLU A 154 -9.84 3.35 -12.68
N ALA A 155 -9.17 3.27 -11.53
CA ALA A 155 -9.05 4.35 -10.57
C ALA A 155 -7.80 4.18 -9.70
N PHE A 156 -7.36 5.29 -9.11
CA PHE A 156 -6.42 5.27 -7.99
C PHE A 156 -7.12 5.67 -6.70
N ILE A 157 -6.79 5.01 -5.59
CA ILE A 157 -7.24 5.40 -4.26
C ILE A 157 -6.04 5.56 -3.34
N PHE A 158 -5.74 6.80 -2.96
CA PHE A 158 -4.59 7.13 -2.14
C PHE A 158 -5.01 7.45 -0.71
N VAL A 159 -4.47 6.68 0.23
CA VAL A 159 -4.71 6.82 1.67
C VAL A 159 -3.53 7.55 2.29
N GLU A 160 -3.76 8.73 2.85
CA GLU A 160 -2.72 9.54 3.48
C GLU A 160 -1.46 9.72 2.59
N PRO A 161 -1.60 10.09 1.29
CA PRO A 161 -0.46 10.13 0.38
C PRO A 161 0.62 11.11 0.84
N THR A 162 1.87 10.66 0.82
CA THR A 162 3.03 11.52 1.09
C THR A 162 3.54 12.21 -0.17
N ILE A 163 2.65 12.91 -0.88
CA ILE A 163 2.97 13.64 -2.12
C ILE A 163 2.68 15.12 -1.88
N TRP A 164 3.67 15.99 -2.14
CA TRP A 164 3.59 17.41 -1.79
C TRP A 164 4.25 18.29 -2.86
N PRO A 165 3.85 19.56 -2.99
CA PRO A 165 4.64 20.56 -3.70
C PRO A 165 6.08 20.62 -3.17
N ALA A 166 7.05 20.88 -4.05
CA ALA A 166 8.48 20.87 -3.71
C ALA A 166 8.80 21.77 -2.51
N GLU A 167 8.15 22.93 -2.40
CA GLU A 167 8.28 23.87 -1.28
C GLU A 167 7.78 23.31 0.07
N MET A 168 6.96 22.26 0.05
CA MET A 168 6.44 21.56 1.23
C MET A 168 7.05 20.15 1.42
N ALA A 169 7.90 19.72 0.48
CA ALA A 169 8.54 18.41 0.46
C ALA A 169 9.76 18.32 1.39
N GLY A 170 10.26 19.46 1.90
CA GLY A 170 11.43 19.51 2.78
C GLY A 170 11.33 18.53 3.96
N VAL A 171 12.16 17.48 3.93
CA VAL A 171 12.25 16.44 4.95
C VAL A 171 13.05 16.87 6.19
N ASP A 172 13.47 18.14 6.22
CA ASP A 172 14.03 18.81 7.38
C ASP A 172 12.97 19.30 8.39
N ALA A 173 11.68 19.17 8.04
CA ALA A 173 10.59 19.50 8.94
C ALA A 173 10.72 18.70 10.27
N PRO A 174 10.39 19.33 11.43
CA PRO A 174 10.57 18.70 12.75
C PRO A 174 9.97 17.29 12.87
N VAL A 175 8.86 17.02 12.19
CA VAL A 175 8.23 15.68 12.16
C VAL A 175 9.16 14.60 11.61
N TYR A 176 9.84 14.86 10.49
CA TYR A 176 10.72 13.86 9.88
C TYR A 176 11.99 13.63 10.71
N LYS A 177 12.49 14.65 11.42
CA LYS A 177 13.58 14.50 12.39
C LYS A 177 13.16 13.59 13.54
N TYR A 178 11.96 13.80 14.08
CA TYR A 178 11.39 12.96 15.13
C TYR A 178 11.21 11.50 14.66
N VAL A 179 10.65 11.30 13.46
CA VAL A 179 10.45 9.98 12.86
C VAL A 179 11.78 9.27 12.63
N LYS A 180 12.74 9.93 11.98
CA LYS A 180 14.09 9.37 11.77
C LYS A 180 14.74 8.95 13.08
N ARG A 181 14.67 9.80 14.11
CA ARG A 181 15.20 9.47 15.45
C ARG A 181 14.49 8.26 16.05
N GLY A 182 13.16 8.21 15.95
CA GLY A 182 12.34 7.12 16.46
C GLY A 182 12.64 5.78 15.79
N ILE A 183 12.95 5.78 14.49
CA ILE A 183 13.39 4.57 13.76
C ILE A 183 14.78 4.14 14.22
N LEU A 184 15.76 5.06 14.26
CA LEU A 184 17.15 4.77 14.65
C LEU A 184 17.29 4.19 16.06
N THR A 185 16.45 4.62 17.00
CA THR A 185 16.49 4.15 18.39
C THR A 185 15.44 3.09 18.68
N ARG A 186 14.75 2.57 17.66
CA ARG A 186 13.70 1.57 17.84
C ARG A 186 14.33 0.26 18.28
N ARG A 187 13.73 -0.39 19.28
CA ARG A 187 14.04 -1.79 19.60
C ARG A 187 13.71 -2.65 18.39
N ASP A 188 14.68 -3.42 17.92
CA ASP A 188 14.56 -4.27 16.73
C ASP A 188 14.55 -5.76 17.06
N HIS A 189 14.75 -6.15 18.33
CA HIS A 189 14.95 -7.54 18.75
C HIS A 189 14.14 -7.92 20.00
N TRP A 190 13.61 -9.15 20.01
CA TRP A 190 12.89 -9.74 21.13
C TRP A 190 13.22 -11.23 21.28
N PRO A 191 13.36 -11.75 22.52
CA PRO A 191 13.55 -13.18 22.75
C PRO A 191 12.37 -14.03 22.24
N THR A 192 11.14 -13.53 22.36
CA THR A 192 9.91 -14.24 21.96
C THR A 192 8.92 -13.30 21.25
N LYS A 193 8.07 -13.85 20.38
CA LYS A 193 6.92 -13.10 19.80
C LYS A 193 5.98 -12.54 20.89
N ALA A 194 5.83 -13.24 22.02
CA ALA A 194 5.00 -12.78 23.13
C ALA A 194 5.54 -11.49 23.79
N GLU A 195 6.87 -11.36 23.91
CA GLU A 195 7.50 -10.12 24.37
C GLU A 195 7.40 -8.99 23.36
N ALA A 196 7.53 -9.30 22.06
CA ALA A 196 7.29 -8.33 21.00
C ALA A 196 5.85 -7.79 21.06
N LYS A 197 4.85 -8.68 21.23
CA LYS A 197 3.44 -8.30 21.40
C LYS A 197 3.26 -7.31 22.56
N ARG A 198 3.76 -7.64 23.75
CA ARG A 198 3.68 -6.74 24.93
C ARG A 198 4.35 -5.39 24.68
N TYR A 199 5.50 -5.40 23.99
CA TYR A 199 6.23 -4.17 23.65
C TYR A 199 5.39 -3.24 22.76
N PHE A 200 4.74 -3.77 21.71
CA PHE A 200 3.92 -2.98 20.79
C PHE A 200 2.59 -2.55 21.41
N GLU A 201 1.95 -3.39 22.22
CA GLU A 201 0.69 -3.03 22.91
C GLU A 201 0.86 -1.85 23.87
N GLY A 202 2.00 -1.78 24.56
CA GLY A 202 2.24 -0.75 25.58
C GLY A 202 2.86 0.55 25.08
N ARG A 203 3.08 0.73 23.77
CA ARG A 203 3.90 1.84 23.25
C ARG A 203 3.35 2.48 21.98
N ALA A 204 3.33 3.81 21.96
CA ALA A 204 3.02 4.57 20.75
C ALA A 204 4.09 4.39 19.66
N PRO A 205 3.69 4.35 18.36
CA PRO A 205 2.32 4.53 17.87
C PRO A 205 1.46 3.24 17.92
N TRP A 206 2.07 2.07 18.12
CA TRP A 206 1.39 0.78 18.03
C TRP A 206 0.23 0.58 19.01
N SER A 207 0.29 1.21 20.18
CA SER A 207 -0.79 1.19 21.18
C SER A 207 -2.10 1.78 20.65
N TYR A 208 -2.06 2.64 19.63
CA TYR A 208 -3.25 3.24 19.01
C TYR A 208 -3.82 2.41 17.86
N TRP A 209 -3.11 1.37 17.41
CA TRP A 209 -3.57 0.56 16.29
C TRP A 209 -4.77 -0.31 16.67
N ASP A 210 -5.51 -0.78 15.68
CA ASP A 210 -6.45 -1.88 15.84
C ASP A 210 -5.70 -3.13 16.32
N SER A 211 -6.30 -3.89 17.24
CA SER A 211 -5.66 -5.09 17.81
C SER A 211 -5.35 -6.15 16.75
N ARG A 212 -6.20 -6.30 15.73
CA ARG A 212 -5.99 -7.25 14.62
C ARG A 212 -4.76 -6.87 13.79
N ILE A 213 -4.54 -5.57 13.57
CA ILE A 213 -3.36 -5.07 12.86
C ILE A 213 -2.09 -5.27 13.70
N ARG A 214 -2.14 -5.06 15.02
CA ARG A 214 -1.01 -5.38 15.90
C ARG A 214 -0.64 -6.87 15.86
N GLU A 215 -1.64 -7.75 15.87
CA GLU A 215 -1.43 -9.19 15.78
C GLU A 215 -0.78 -9.58 14.46
N ILE A 216 -1.25 -9.00 13.35
CA ILE A 216 -0.63 -9.13 12.04
C ILE A 216 0.84 -8.66 12.06
N TYR A 217 1.13 -7.53 12.71
CA TYR A 217 2.50 -7.01 12.78
C TYR A 217 3.45 -7.92 13.56
N VAL A 218 3.00 -8.49 14.68
CA VAL A 218 3.80 -9.48 15.44
C VAL A 218 3.99 -10.77 14.64
N GLU A 219 2.96 -11.21 13.91
CA GLU A 219 3.00 -12.48 13.20
C GLU A 219 3.86 -12.42 11.94
N TYR A 220 3.66 -11.39 11.12
CA TYR A 220 4.24 -11.26 9.79
C TYR A 220 5.37 -10.23 9.70
N GLY A 221 5.47 -9.29 10.63
CA GLY A 221 6.51 -8.25 10.65
C GLY A 221 7.84 -8.71 11.26
N LEU A 222 7.89 -9.91 11.86
CA LEU A 222 9.08 -10.47 12.53
C LEU A 222 9.64 -11.68 11.78
N LYS A 223 10.97 -11.84 11.79
CA LYS A 223 11.69 -13.05 11.38
C LYS A 223 12.54 -13.61 12.52
N ALA A 224 12.89 -14.88 12.45
CA ALA A 224 13.86 -15.46 13.38
C ALA A 224 15.21 -14.74 13.24
N ASP A 225 15.79 -14.35 14.37
CA ASP A 225 17.15 -13.81 14.41
C ASP A 225 18.13 -14.97 14.58
N LEU A 226 18.74 -15.41 13.47
CA LEU A 226 19.63 -16.57 13.47
C LEU A 226 20.99 -16.29 14.16
N VAL A 227 21.33 -15.02 14.38
CA VAL A 227 22.61 -14.61 14.97
C VAL A 227 22.48 -14.38 16.47
N ARG A 228 21.47 -13.59 16.88
CA ARG A 228 21.22 -13.27 18.30
C ARG A 228 20.31 -14.28 18.99
N GLY A 229 19.67 -15.18 18.24
CA GLY A 229 18.54 -15.99 18.71
C GLY A 229 17.28 -15.13 18.91
N GLY A 230 16.09 -15.74 18.93
CA GLY A 230 14.83 -15.00 19.10
C GLY A 230 14.29 -14.41 17.80
N TRP A 231 13.78 -13.18 17.85
CA TRP A 231 13.03 -12.54 16.77
C TRP A 231 13.51 -11.12 16.51
N THR A 232 13.57 -10.74 15.23
CA THR A 232 13.93 -9.40 14.76
C THR A 232 12.94 -8.89 13.71
N LEU A 233 12.92 -7.58 13.46
CA LEU A 233 12.10 -6.98 12.41
C LEU A 233 12.50 -7.49 11.02
N LYS A 234 11.51 -7.79 10.16
CA LYS A 234 11.77 -8.08 8.73
C LYS A 234 12.25 -6.86 7.97
N CYS A 235 11.65 -5.70 8.24
CA CYS A 235 12.17 -4.42 7.79
C CYS A 235 13.17 -3.91 8.82
N ALA A 236 14.46 -4.00 8.53
CA ALA A 236 15.49 -3.47 9.40
C ALA A 236 15.38 -1.94 9.52
N PRO A 237 15.66 -1.33 10.67
CA PRO A 237 15.57 0.14 10.84
C PRO A 237 16.32 0.95 9.78
N LYS A 238 17.47 0.46 9.30
CA LYS A 238 18.22 1.11 8.21
C LYS A 238 17.46 1.16 6.88
N HIS A 239 16.67 0.12 6.58
CA HIS A 239 15.87 0.01 5.37
C HIS A 239 14.60 0.86 5.46
N GLU A 240 14.00 0.93 6.65
CA GLU A 240 12.90 1.85 6.95
C GLU A 240 13.36 3.33 6.86
N LEU A 241 14.64 3.61 7.15
CA LEU A 241 15.22 4.94 7.05
C LEU A 241 15.63 5.36 5.63
N ALA A 242 15.89 4.41 4.74
CA ALA A 242 16.41 4.69 3.40
C ALA A 242 15.59 5.73 2.61
N PRO A 243 14.24 5.72 2.63
CA PRO A 243 13.43 6.75 1.96
C PRO A 243 13.65 8.18 2.52
N PHE A 244 14.15 8.30 3.76
CA PHE A 244 14.37 9.59 4.43
C PHE A 244 15.83 10.06 4.42
N ALA A 245 16.74 9.27 3.83
CA ALA A 245 18.18 9.46 3.97
C ALA A 245 18.79 10.37 2.90
N ASN A 246 18.11 10.61 1.78
CA ASN A 246 18.69 11.37 0.67
C ASN A 246 17.74 12.43 0.08
N ASP A 247 17.68 13.58 0.76
CA ASP A 247 16.85 14.73 0.43
C ASP A 247 17.06 15.25 -1.01
N GLN A 248 18.24 15.04 -1.59
CA GLN A 248 18.56 15.46 -2.98
C GLN A 248 18.09 14.46 -4.04
N LYS A 249 17.73 13.23 -3.65
CA LYS A 249 17.23 12.17 -4.55
C LYS A 249 15.75 11.83 -4.31
N ALA A 250 15.04 12.61 -3.49
CA ALA A 250 13.60 12.43 -3.30
C ALA A 250 12.89 12.56 -4.66
N VAL A 251 12.10 11.57 -5.04
CA VAL A 251 11.41 11.55 -6.33
C VAL A 251 10.30 12.59 -6.30
N ASP A 252 10.29 13.50 -7.28
CA ASP A 252 9.15 14.40 -7.47
C ASP A 252 8.00 13.64 -8.15
N VAL A 253 7.03 13.22 -7.35
CA VAL A 253 5.86 12.45 -7.81
C VAL A 253 4.80 13.34 -8.46
N LEU A 254 4.78 14.65 -8.17
CA LEU A 254 3.73 15.55 -8.63
C LEU A 254 3.60 15.64 -10.17
N PRO A 255 4.69 15.71 -10.95
CA PRO A 255 4.61 15.73 -12.41
C PRO A 255 3.82 14.54 -12.96
N GLU A 256 4.08 13.34 -12.45
CA GLU A 256 3.39 12.14 -12.91
C GLU A 256 1.94 12.12 -12.43
N LEU A 257 1.68 12.45 -11.15
CA LEU A 257 0.32 12.60 -10.62
C LEU A 257 -0.53 13.57 -11.47
N ASN A 258 0.05 14.70 -11.88
CA ASN A 258 -0.61 15.72 -12.70
C ASN A 258 -0.93 15.24 -14.13
N LYS A 259 -0.17 14.28 -14.68
CA LYS A 259 -0.51 13.62 -15.95
C LYS A 259 -1.65 12.63 -15.73
N THR A 260 -1.50 11.76 -14.73
CA THR A 260 -2.42 10.66 -14.45
C THR A 260 -3.82 11.14 -14.09
N ILE A 261 -3.95 12.19 -13.27
CA ILE A 261 -5.26 12.72 -12.85
C ILE A 261 -6.12 13.27 -14.00
N LYS A 262 -5.53 13.52 -15.18
CA LYS A 262 -6.28 13.99 -16.36
C LYS A 262 -7.04 12.86 -17.06
N VAL A 263 -6.63 11.61 -16.83
CA VAL A 263 -7.12 10.43 -17.57
C VAL A 263 -7.66 9.33 -16.67
N VAL A 264 -7.22 9.26 -15.40
CA VAL A 264 -7.71 8.29 -14.41
C VAL A 264 -8.29 9.02 -13.20
N PRO A 265 -9.49 8.66 -12.73
CA PRO A 265 -10.03 9.22 -11.49
C PRO A 265 -9.16 8.84 -10.29
N ILE A 266 -8.80 9.86 -9.49
CA ILE A 266 -8.01 9.69 -8.26
C ILE A 266 -8.85 10.10 -7.06
N HIS A 267 -8.96 9.20 -6.09
CA HIS A 267 -9.64 9.41 -4.82
C HIS A 267 -8.64 9.56 -3.68
N LEU A 268 -8.89 10.51 -2.78
CA LEU A 268 -8.07 10.73 -1.59
C LEU A 268 -8.82 10.32 -0.33
N ILE A 269 -8.15 9.62 0.57
CA ILE A 269 -8.62 9.29 1.91
C ILE A 269 -7.58 9.79 2.91
N TYR A 270 -8.00 10.57 3.90
CA TYR A 270 -7.13 11.06 4.96
C TYR A 270 -7.67 10.66 6.33
N GLY A 271 -6.81 10.61 7.34
CA GLY A 271 -7.18 10.71 8.73
C GLY A 271 -7.70 12.12 9.05
N GLY A 272 -8.74 12.21 9.86
CA GLY A 272 -9.35 13.45 10.32
C GLY A 272 -8.55 14.13 11.43
N ARG A 273 -7.77 13.35 12.20
CA ARG A 273 -6.88 13.86 13.25
C ARG A 273 -5.57 14.33 12.61
N ASN A 274 -5.24 15.60 12.81
CA ASN A 274 -3.91 16.10 12.44
C ASN A 274 -2.89 15.63 13.47
N ASP A 275 -2.02 14.68 13.11
CA ASP A 275 -0.92 14.22 13.95
C ASP A 275 0.45 14.40 13.28
N MET A 276 0.86 13.47 12.41
CA MET A 276 2.13 13.51 11.71
C MET A 276 2.16 14.64 10.68
N PHE A 277 1.06 14.86 9.97
CA PHE A 277 0.96 15.91 8.97
C PHE A 277 -0.15 16.90 9.29
N SER A 278 0.15 18.19 9.11
CA SER A 278 -0.85 19.25 9.29
C SER A 278 -1.91 19.20 8.20
N ARG A 279 -3.11 19.73 8.50
CA ARG A 279 -4.18 19.91 7.51
C ARG A 279 -3.73 20.67 6.26
N LYS A 280 -2.91 21.72 6.44
CA LYS A 280 -2.31 22.50 5.34
C LYS A 280 -1.49 21.61 4.41
N LYS A 281 -0.72 20.67 4.97
CA LYS A 281 0.09 19.74 4.19
C LYS A 281 -0.80 18.76 3.43
N GLN A 282 -1.74 18.10 4.10
CA GLN A 282 -2.74 17.23 3.43
C GLN A 282 -3.50 17.94 2.29
N ASP A 283 -3.98 19.17 2.52
CA ASP A 283 -4.76 19.92 1.52
C ASP A 283 -3.91 20.52 0.38
N SER A 284 -2.57 20.45 0.47
CA SER A 284 -1.67 21.01 -0.56
C SER A 284 -1.88 20.37 -1.94
N LEU A 285 -2.29 19.10 -1.97
CA LEU A 285 -2.65 18.41 -3.22
C LEU A 285 -3.89 18.99 -3.89
N LEU A 286 -4.81 19.60 -3.14
CA LEU A 286 -6.06 20.15 -3.69
C LEU A 286 -5.84 21.45 -4.49
N GLY A 287 -4.64 22.04 -4.40
CA GLY A 287 -4.24 23.20 -5.21
C GLY A 287 -3.82 22.83 -6.63
N GLY A 288 -3.31 23.83 -7.37
CA GLY A 288 -2.63 23.60 -8.66
C GLY A 288 -3.53 23.12 -9.82
N GLY A 289 -4.85 23.34 -9.73
CA GLY A 289 -5.81 22.96 -10.78
C GLY A 289 -6.16 21.46 -10.83
N ARG A 290 -5.65 20.66 -9.89
CA ARG A 290 -5.96 19.23 -9.77
C ARG A 290 -7.43 19.03 -9.37
N ARG A 291 -8.09 18.04 -9.98
CA ARG A 291 -9.48 17.67 -9.68
C ARG A 291 -9.54 16.20 -9.28
N PHE A 292 -9.58 15.95 -7.98
CA PHE A 292 -9.78 14.60 -7.44
C PHE A 292 -11.25 14.18 -7.53
N ALA A 293 -11.49 12.90 -7.77
CA ALA A 293 -12.83 12.32 -7.90
C ALA A 293 -13.59 12.27 -6.55
N SER A 294 -12.85 12.17 -5.44
CA SER A 294 -13.34 12.45 -4.09
C SER A 294 -12.21 12.75 -3.12
N VAL A 295 -12.54 13.41 -2.01
CA VAL A 295 -11.65 13.60 -0.86
C VAL A 295 -12.46 13.25 0.39
N THR A 296 -12.04 12.21 1.11
CA THR A 296 -12.72 11.72 2.31
C THR A 296 -11.79 11.82 3.51
N ARG A 297 -12.34 12.11 4.68
CA ARG A 297 -11.61 12.18 5.95
C ARG A 297 -12.27 11.27 6.97
N ILE A 298 -11.54 10.28 7.48
CA ILE A 298 -12.01 9.34 8.48
C ILE A 298 -11.83 9.99 9.86
N PRO A 299 -12.91 10.24 10.64
CA PRO A 299 -12.82 10.84 11.95
C PRO A 299 -11.90 10.06 12.90
N ASP A 300 -11.33 10.77 13.88
CA ASP A 300 -10.55 10.23 15.02
C ASP A 300 -9.25 9.45 14.72
N ALA A 301 -9.04 9.04 13.48
CA ALA A 301 -7.81 8.43 12.99
C ALA A 301 -6.82 9.47 12.44
N GLY A 302 -5.54 9.18 12.57
CA GLY A 302 -4.45 10.03 12.07
C GLY A 302 -3.77 9.51 10.79
N HIS A 303 -2.49 9.83 10.60
CA HIS A 303 -1.73 9.39 9.42
C HIS A 303 -1.69 7.87 9.25
N LEU A 304 -1.74 7.12 10.36
CA LEU A 304 -1.77 5.66 10.37
C LEU A 304 -3.20 5.12 10.28
N VAL A 305 -4.09 5.76 9.52
CA VAL A 305 -5.52 5.40 9.43
C VAL A 305 -5.75 3.95 9.02
N VAL A 306 -4.89 3.35 8.20
CA VAL A 306 -4.96 1.93 7.84
C VAL A 306 -4.73 1.03 9.07
N GLN A 307 -3.86 1.46 9.98
CA GLN A 307 -3.54 0.72 11.20
C GLN A 307 -4.49 1.04 12.35
N GLU A 308 -4.98 2.28 12.46
CA GLU A 308 -5.85 2.76 13.53
C GLU A 308 -7.33 2.43 13.30
N ALA A 309 -7.81 2.56 12.06
CA ALA A 309 -9.22 2.45 11.69
C ALA A 309 -9.41 1.60 10.40
N PRO A 310 -8.94 0.34 10.37
CA PRO A 310 -8.94 -0.48 9.16
C PRO A 310 -10.35 -0.77 8.62
N ASP A 311 -11.35 -0.84 9.49
CA ASP A 311 -12.73 -1.12 9.09
C ASP A 311 -13.35 0.09 8.38
N GLU A 312 -13.12 1.29 8.91
CA GLU A 312 -13.57 2.56 8.34
C GLU A 312 -12.89 2.82 6.99
N VAL A 313 -11.60 2.50 6.86
CA VAL A 313 -10.90 2.53 5.57
C VAL A 313 -11.62 1.64 4.57
N ALA A 314 -11.89 0.38 4.91
CA ALA A 314 -12.61 -0.53 4.01
C ALA A 314 -14.03 -0.06 3.66
N ASP A 315 -14.75 0.58 4.58
CA ASP A 315 -16.07 1.15 4.31
C ASP A 315 -16.00 2.28 3.28
N VAL A 316 -15.05 3.20 3.43
CA VAL A 316 -14.82 4.28 2.47
C VAL A 316 -14.40 3.73 1.11
N LEU A 317 -13.48 2.76 1.09
CA LEU A 317 -13.05 2.07 -0.13
C LEU A 317 -14.24 1.45 -0.85
N PHE A 318 -15.10 0.69 -0.15
CA PHE A 318 -16.27 0.07 -0.76
C PHE A 318 -17.26 1.11 -1.29
N GLY A 319 -17.44 2.23 -0.58
CA GLY A 319 -18.25 3.36 -1.04
C GLY A 319 -17.75 3.96 -2.37
N ILE A 320 -16.43 4.07 -2.53
CA ILE A 320 -15.80 4.51 -3.79
C ILE A 320 -16.06 3.50 -4.91
N LEU A 321 -15.86 2.21 -4.68
CA LEU A 321 -16.10 1.17 -5.69
C LEU A 321 -17.57 1.16 -6.16
N ARG A 322 -18.52 1.33 -5.23
CA ARG A 322 -19.96 1.46 -5.57
C ARG A 322 -20.26 2.67 -6.44
N LYS A 323 -19.51 3.77 -6.27
CA LYS A 323 -19.66 4.97 -7.10
C LYS A 323 -19.11 4.73 -8.50
N LEU A 324 -17.94 4.10 -8.62
CA LEU A 324 -17.34 3.72 -9.91
C LEU A 324 -18.27 2.84 -10.74
N ASP A 325 -18.94 1.85 -10.13
CA ASP A 325 -19.91 0.99 -10.83
C ASP A 325 -21.12 1.77 -11.40
N ARG A 326 -21.54 2.84 -10.73
CA ARG A 326 -22.66 3.69 -11.18
C ARG A 326 -22.26 4.61 -12.33
N GLU A 327 -21.05 5.15 -12.28
CA GLU A 327 -20.54 6.10 -13.28
C GLU A 327 -20.17 5.42 -14.59
N THR A 328 -19.82 4.14 -14.54
CA THR A 328 -19.30 3.38 -15.70
C THR A 328 -20.36 2.54 -16.41
N GLY A 329 -21.60 2.50 -15.91
CA GLY A 329 -22.72 1.83 -16.57
C GLY A 329 -22.54 0.31 -16.73
N HIS A 330 -22.94 -0.45 -15.70
CA HIS A 330 -23.29 -1.88 -15.69
C HIS A 330 -22.23 -2.99 -15.59
N PHE A 331 -22.50 -3.91 -14.66
CA PHE A 331 -22.31 -5.37 -14.78
C PHE A 331 -23.61 -6.11 -15.23
N GLU A 332 -24.72 -5.41 -15.55
CA GLU A 332 -26.03 -6.05 -15.83
C GLU A 332 -26.17 -6.76 -17.19
N VAL A 333 -25.15 -6.80 -18.05
CA VAL A 333 -25.32 -7.33 -19.43
C VAL A 333 -24.88 -8.80 -19.62
N GLN A 334 -24.28 -9.47 -18.63
CA GLN A 334 -23.77 -10.85 -18.84
C GLN A 334 -24.40 -11.95 -17.98
N ALA A 335 -25.70 -11.84 -17.67
CA ALA A 335 -26.49 -12.94 -17.10
C ALA A 335 -27.55 -13.52 -18.07
N LYS A 336 -27.44 -13.20 -19.37
CA LYS A 336 -28.24 -13.85 -20.42
C LYS A 336 -27.34 -14.14 -21.61
N LEU A 337 -26.69 -15.31 -21.58
CA LEU A 337 -26.42 -16.17 -22.73
C LEU A 337 -26.12 -17.58 -22.22
#